data_AF-A0A9P0D3L5-F1
#
_entry.id   AF-A0A9P0D3L5-F1
#
_cell.length_a   1.000
_cell.length_b   1.000
_cell.length_c   1.000
_cell.angle_alpha   90.00
_cell.angle_beta   90.00
_cell.angle_gamma   90.00
#
_symmetry.space_group_name_H-M   'P 1'
#
loop_
_entity.id
_entity.type
_entity.pdbx_description
1 polymer ?
#
loop_
_entity_poly.entity_id
_entity_poly.type
_entity_poly.pdbx_seq_one_letter_code
_entity_poly.pdbx_strand_id
1 'polypeptide(L)'
;MHMDSNLIEENDLTDLEENDCIEKVALILRKTILNINKFKLKSKIKAEDLINGECSIPEKLELFYKVLIGGQDIRRRDGVSCDRLTNSVASDAIFCINNGTVKPFKHITLGLTIKSLTNTRKVINTLNRFGHCCTITLWKNLKLKKL
;
A
#
# COMPACT_ATOMS: atom_id res chain seq x y z
N MET A 1 33.08 44.81 10.97
CA MET A 1 33.16 43.50 11.64
C MET A 1 32.16 43.52 12.78
N HIS A 2 30.89 43.25 12.47
CA HIS A 2 29.87 42.97 13.47
C HIS A 2 29.44 41.53 13.24
N MET A 3 29.81 40.68 14.19
CA MET A 3 29.22 39.37 14.37
C MET A 3 27.81 39.59 14.89
N ASP A 4 26.82 39.14 14.13
CA ASP A 4 25.55 38.64 14.66
C ASP A 4 25.29 37.31 13.96
N SER A 5 26.13 36.33 14.33
CA SER A 5 25.77 34.93 14.23
C SER A 5 24.85 34.59 15.39
N ASN A 6 23.84 33.77 15.12
CA ASN A 6 22.86 33.19 16.03
C ASN A 6 21.54 33.94 16.06
N LEU A 7 20.58 33.40 15.31
CA LEU A 7 19.23 33.05 15.76
C LEU A 7 18.63 32.21 14.62
N ILE A 8 19.03 30.93 14.54
CA ILE A 8 18.13 29.93 13.97
C ILE A 8 16.97 29.90 14.96
N GLU A 9 15.78 30.37 14.57
CA GLU A 9 14.63 30.42 15.46
C GLU A 9 14.32 29.00 15.94
N GLU A 10 13.95 28.80 17.21
CA GLU A 10 13.65 27.45 17.76
C GLU A 10 12.63 26.66 16.91
N ASN A 11 11.77 27.37 16.16
CA ASN A 11 10.85 26.80 15.19
C ASN A 11 11.57 26.14 14.00
N ASP A 12 12.63 26.75 13.45
CA ASP A 12 13.41 26.18 12.34
C ASP A 12 14.17 24.92 12.78
N LEU A 13 14.62 24.89 14.04
CA LEU A 13 15.28 23.71 14.60
C LEU A 13 14.28 22.56 14.83
N THR A 14 13.08 22.87 15.33
CA THR A 14 12.01 21.89 15.54
C THR A 14 11.54 21.30 14.21
N ASP A 15 11.33 22.14 13.20
CA ASP A 15 10.93 21.70 11.85
C ASP A 15 12.00 20.80 11.22
N LEU A 16 13.28 21.12 11.41
CA LEU A 16 14.38 20.28 10.93
C LEU A 16 14.35 18.90 11.60
N GLU A 17 14.17 18.83 12.92
CA GLU A 17 14.09 17.58 13.67
C GLU A 17 12.88 16.73 13.28
N GLU A 18 11.71 17.35 13.06
CA GLU A 18 10.50 16.67 12.60
C GLU A 18 10.69 16.08 11.20
N ASN A 19 11.26 16.86 10.27
CA ASN A 19 11.56 16.38 8.92
C ASN A 19 12.52 15.18 8.94
N ASP A 20 13.59 15.29 9.74
CA ASP A 20 14.56 14.20 9.95
C ASP A 20 13.89 12.92 10.46
N CYS A 21 12.91 13.07 11.37
CA CYS A 21 12.13 11.96 11.90
C CYS A 21 11.24 11.33 10.82
N ILE A 22 10.52 12.16 10.05
CA ILE A 22 9.65 11.71 8.95
C ILE A 22 10.46 10.94 7.90
N GLU A 23 11.63 11.45 7.51
CA GLU A 23 12.50 10.79 6.54
C GLU A 23 12.99 9.43 7.04
N LYS A 24 13.43 9.36 8.31
CA LYS A 24 13.86 8.10 8.93
C LYS A 24 12.73 7.07 8.93
N VAL A 25 11.52 7.47 9.33
CA VAL A 25 10.33 6.59 9.29
C VAL A 25 10.03 6.14 7.87
N ALA A 26 10.03 7.06 6.90
CA ALA A 26 9.77 6.75 5.49
C ALA A 26 10.77 5.73 4.93
N LEU A 27 12.06 5.87 5.24
CA LEU A 27 13.11 4.94 4.82
C LEU A 27 12.95 3.55 5.46
N ILE A 28 12.57 3.49 6.75
CA ILE A 28 12.28 2.22 7.44
C ILE A 28 11.10 1.50 6.78
N LEU A 29 10.01 2.22 6.52
CA LEU A 29 8.82 1.66 5.88
C LEU A 29 9.12 1.22 4.45
N ARG A 30 9.85 2.04 3.69
CA ARG A 30 10.28 1.70 2.34
C ARG A 30 11.10 0.42 2.32
N LYS A 31 12.10 0.30 3.19
CA LYS A 31 12.91 -0.92 3.32
C LYS A 31 12.05 -2.13 3.69
N THR A 32 11.09 -1.95 4.59
CA THR A 32 10.16 -3.02 4.99
C THR A 32 9.31 -3.51 3.81
N ILE A 33 8.78 -2.58 3.01
CA ILE A 33 7.95 -2.90 1.83
C ILE A 33 8.74 -3.54 0.69
N LEU A 34 9.97 -3.08 0.44
CA LEU A 34 10.81 -3.64 -0.61
C LEU A 34 11.29 -5.06 -0.30
N ASN A 35 11.41 -5.40 0.99
CA ASN A 35 11.85 -6.72 1.45
C ASN A 35 10.69 -7.66 1.80
N ILE A 36 9.48 -7.37 1.32
CA ILE A 36 8.31 -8.19 1.61
C ILE A 36 8.46 -9.59 1.00
N ASN A 37 8.04 -10.61 1.75
CA ASN A 37 7.95 -11.96 1.21
C ASN A 37 6.79 -12.03 0.22
N LYS A 38 7.11 -12.31 -1.05
CA LYS A 38 6.11 -12.50 -2.09
C LYS A 38 5.73 -13.97 -2.25
N PHE A 39 4.43 -14.23 -2.32
CA PHE A 39 3.87 -15.51 -2.70
C PHE A 39 3.50 -15.45 -4.18
N LYS A 40 4.00 -16.41 -4.97
CA LYS A 40 3.52 -16.54 -6.35
C LYS A 40 2.12 -17.12 -6.34
N LEU A 41 1.19 -16.44 -7.01
CA LEU A 41 -0.13 -17.00 -7.26
C LEU A 41 0.01 -18.28 -8.10
N LYS A 42 -0.69 -19.33 -7.66
CA LYS A 42 -0.68 -20.63 -8.32
C LYS A 42 -1.26 -20.53 -9.73
N SER A 43 -0.89 -21.46 -10.61
CA SER A 43 -1.42 -21.52 -11.98
C SER A 43 -2.93 -21.77 -12.02
N LYS A 44 -3.47 -22.51 -11.05
CA LYS A 44 -4.90 -22.62 -10.75
C LYS A 44 -5.20 -21.80 -9.51
N ILE A 45 -5.75 -20.61 -9.71
CA ILE A 45 -6.11 -19.68 -8.64
C ILE A 45 -7.45 -20.11 -8.05
N LYS A 46 -7.50 -20.33 -6.73
CA LYS A 46 -8.75 -20.47 -5.97
C LYS A 46 -9.22 -19.11 -5.44
N ALA A 47 -10.46 -19.06 -4.95
CA ALA A 47 -11.01 -17.85 -4.32
C ALA A 47 -10.15 -17.38 -3.13
N GLU A 48 -9.60 -18.32 -2.36
CA GLU A 48 -8.76 -18.01 -1.19
C GLU A 48 -7.43 -17.38 -1.61
N ASP A 49 -6.85 -17.81 -2.75
CA ASP A 49 -5.61 -17.23 -3.27
C ASP A 49 -5.83 -15.76 -3.70
N LEU A 50 -7.04 -15.39 -4.13
CA LEU A 50 -7.41 -14.00 -4.47
C LEU A 50 -7.57 -13.12 -3.23
N ILE A 51 -8.15 -13.68 -2.16
CA ILE A 51 -8.35 -12.99 -0.88
C ILE A 51 -7.01 -12.74 -0.18
N ASN A 52 -6.07 -13.68 -0.28
CA ASN A 52 -4.76 -13.55 0.35
C ASN A 52 -3.79 -12.66 -0.45
N GLY A 53 -3.93 -12.61 -1.77
CA GLY A 53 -3.04 -11.85 -2.65
C GLY A 53 -1.59 -12.38 -2.72
N GLU A 54 -0.66 -11.57 -3.21
CA GLU A 54 0.77 -11.96 -3.34
C GLU A 54 1.60 -11.66 -2.08
N CYS A 55 1.05 -11.01 -1.05
CA CYS A 55 1.77 -10.66 0.18
C CYS A 55 0.82 -10.35 1.34
N SER A 56 1.30 -10.51 2.57
CA SER A 56 0.68 -9.93 3.76
C SER A 56 1.21 -8.51 4.03
N ILE A 57 0.45 -7.70 4.78
CA ILE A 57 0.90 -6.37 5.19
C ILE A 57 1.92 -6.52 6.34
N PRO A 58 3.07 -5.83 6.31
CA PRO A 58 4.05 -5.91 7.39
C PRO A 58 3.58 -5.15 8.63
N GLU A 59 3.85 -5.68 9.82
CA GLU A 59 3.42 -5.11 11.11
C GLU A 59 3.82 -3.63 11.28
N LYS A 60 5.04 -3.25 10.89
CA LYS A 60 5.49 -1.84 10.98
C LYS A 60 4.66 -0.90 10.11
N LEU A 61 4.25 -1.36 8.93
CA LEU A 61 3.43 -0.59 8.02
C LEU A 61 1.99 -0.49 8.52
N GLU A 62 1.47 -1.60 9.04
CA GLU A 62 0.16 -1.65 9.68
C GLU A 62 0.11 -0.68 10.87
N LEU A 63 1.10 -0.74 11.78
CA LEU A 63 1.19 0.16 12.92
C LEU A 63 1.24 1.62 12.50
N PHE A 64 2.08 1.96 11.50
CA PHE A 64 2.18 3.31 10.98
C PHE A 64 0.82 3.83 10.51
N TYR A 65 0.11 3.06 9.68
CA TYR A 65 -1.18 3.49 9.17
C TYR A 65 -2.29 3.48 10.22
N LYS A 66 -2.26 2.56 11.19
CA LYS A 66 -3.17 2.60 12.35
C LYS A 66 -2.99 3.89 13.14
N VAL A 67 -1.74 4.28 13.42
CA VAL A 67 -1.44 5.55 14.09
C VAL A 67 -1.87 6.75 13.23
N LEU A 68 -1.61 6.72 11.92
CA LEU A 68 -1.98 7.80 11.00
C LEU A 68 -3.51 7.99 10.88
N ILE A 69 -4.28 6.91 10.86
CA ILE A 69 -5.75 6.93 10.67
C ILE A 69 -6.51 7.08 11.99
N GLY A 70 -6.07 6.34 13.01
CA GLY A 70 -6.71 6.25 14.32
C GLY A 70 -6.18 7.25 15.34
N GLY A 71 -5.03 7.88 15.08
CA GLY A 71 -4.35 8.76 16.02
C GLY A 71 -3.80 8.01 17.23
N GLN A 72 -3.71 8.70 18.37
CA GLN A 72 -3.17 8.13 19.61
C GLN A 72 -4.17 7.18 20.31
N ASP A 73 -5.47 7.29 20.04
CA ASP A 73 -6.51 6.48 20.67
C ASP A 73 -6.42 5.00 20.25
N ILE A 74 -6.07 4.14 21.19
CA ILE A 74 -5.94 2.68 20.99
C ILE A 74 -7.29 2.06 20.61
N ARG A 75 -8.40 2.47 21.25
CA ARG A 75 -9.72 1.89 20.98
C ARG A 75 -10.16 2.17 19.55
N ARG A 76 -9.83 3.36 19.05
CA ARG A 76 -10.07 3.73 17.66
C ARG A 76 -9.18 2.93 16.71
N ARG A 77 -7.91 2.72 17.06
CA ARG A 77 -6.93 1.96 16.26
C ARG A 77 -7.29 0.48 16.10
N ASP A 78 -7.87 -0.11 17.14
CA ASP A 78 -8.28 -1.53 17.16
C ASP A 78 -9.70 -1.75 16.63
N GLY A 79 -10.35 -0.69 16.15
CA GLY A 79 -11.67 -0.78 15.54
C GLY A 79 -11.63 -1.37 14.13
N VAL A 80 -12.62 -2.19 13.79
CA VAL A 80 -12.79 -2.82 12.47
C VAL A 80 -12.71 -1.82 11.30
N SER A 81 -13.21 -0.59 11.51
CA SER A 81 -13.12 0.47 10.50
C SER A 81 -11.68 0.91 10.24
N CYS A 82 -10.87 1.05 11.30
CA CYS A 82 -9.47 1.42 11.21
C CYS A 82 -8.65 0.31 10.53
N ASP A 83 -8.88 -0.96 10.90
CA ASP A 83 -8.25 -2.11 10.25
C ASP A 83 -8.55 -2.15 8.75
N ARG A 84 -9.81 -1.95 8.37
CA ARG A 84 -10.22 -1.94 6.96
C ARG A 84 -9.53 -0.82 6.17
N LEU A 85 -9.47 0.39 6.73
CA LEU A 85 -8.82 1.52 6.07
C LEU A 85 -7.30 1.32 6.00
N THR A 86 -6.68 0.86 7.09
CA THR A 86 -5.26 0.49 7.17
C THR A 86 -4.90 -0.52 6.10
N ASN A 87 -5.66 -1.62 6.00
CA ASN A 87 -5.45 -2.64 4.99
C ASN A 87 -5.56 -2.09 3.56
N SER A 88 -6.49 -1.17 3.35
CA SER A 88 -6.71 -0.52 2.05
C SER A 88 -5.52 0.36 1.64
N VAL A 89 -5.05 1.25 2.52
CA VAL A 89 -3.96 2.19 2.20
C VAL A 89 -2.60 1.52 2.22
N ALA A 90 -2.37 0.55 3.11
CA ALA A 90 -1.14 -0.22 3.14
C ALA A 90 -0.98 -1.06 1.87
N SER A 91 -2.08 -1.62 1.35
CA SER A 91 -2.08 -2.30 0.04
C SER A 91 -1.66 -1.36 -1.09
N ASP A 92 -2.18 -0.14 -1.13
CA ASP A 92 -1.79 0.85 -2.14
C ASP A 92 -0.31 1.22 -2.01
N ALA A 93 0.18 1.44 -0.80
CA ALA A 93 1.59 1.75 -0.54
C ALA A 93 2.51 0.61 -1.01
N ILE A 94 2.18 -0.64 -0.68
CA ILE A 94 2.95 -1.82 -1.12
C ILE A 94 2.99 -1.90 -2.64
N PHE A 95 1.86 -1.70 -3.32
CA PHE A 95 1.78 -1.74 -4.77
C PHE A 95 2.59 -0.62 -5.42
N CYS A 96 2.40 0.63 -4.98
CA CYS A 96 3.08 1.80 -5.54
C CYS A 96 4.60 1.75 -5.32
N ILE A 97 5.05 1.45 -4.10
CA ILE A 97 6.49 1.45 -3.74
C ILE A 97 7.24 0.30 -4.44
N ASN A 98 6.56 -0.80 -4.76
CA ASN A 98 7.09 -1.89 -5.57
C ASN A 98 6.84 -1.69 -7.08
N ASN A 99 6.39 -0.52 -7.54
CA ASN A 99 6.09 -0.27 -8.96
C ASN A 99 5.15 -1.34 -9.58
N GLY A 100 4.19 -1.84 -8.79
CA GLY A 100 3.24 -2.86 -9.18
C GLY A 100 3.78 -4.28 -9.31
N THR A 101 5.04 -4.54 -8.96
CA THR A 101 5.62 -5.91 -9.05
C THR A 101 5.02 -6.86 -8.01
N VAL A 102 4.60 -6.31 -6.86
CA VAL A 102 3.87 -7.03 -5.81
C VAL A 102 2.41 -6.60 -5.87
N LYS A 103 1.49 -7.57 -5.87
CA LYS A 103 0.05 -7.34 -5.96
C LYS A 103 -0.64 -7.77 -4.67
N PRO A 104 -0.89 -6.84 -3.74
CA PRO A 104 -1.73 -7.09 -2.58
C PRO A 104 -3.16 -7.46 -3.00
N PHE A 105 -3.91 -8.10 -2.10
CA PHE A 105 -5.26 -8.61 -2.38
C PHE A 105 -6.19 -7.55 -2.98
N LYS A 106 -6.10 -6.29 -2.52
CA LYS A 106 -6.91 -5.16 -3.00
C LYS A 106 -6.74 -4.95 -4.51
N HIS A 107 -5.50 -4.90 -4.99
CA HIS A 107 -5.21 -4.62 -6.41
C HIS A 107 -5.63 -5.77 -7.32
N ILE A 108 -5.57 -7.01 -6.82
CA ILE A 108 -6.02 -8.21 -7.55
C ILE A 108 -7.54 -8.23 -7.61
N THR A 109 -8.20 -8.13 -6.46
CA THR A 109 -9.67 -8.22 -6.34
C THR A 109 -10.34 -7.09 -7.10
N LEU A 110 -9.86 -5.84 -6.97
CA LEU A 110 -10.44 -4.71 -7.70
C LEU A 110 -10.27 -4.88 -9.22
N GLY A 111 -9.10 -5.33 -9.69
CA GLY A 111 -8.88 -5.62 -11.11
C GLY A 111 -9.81 -6.71 -11.66
N LEU A 112 -10.02 -7.78 -10.88
CA LEU A 112 -10.97 -8.87 -11.20
C LEU A 112 -12.41 -8.35 -11.24
N THR A 113 -12.85 -7.60 -10.25
CA THR A 113 -14.21 -7.06 -10.18
C THR A 113 -14.51 -6.13 -11.36
N ILE A 114 -13.61 -5.19 -11.66
CA ILE A 114 -13.79 -4.28 -12.80
C ILE A 114 -13.80 -5.04 -14.13
N LYS A 115 -12.97 -6.07 -14.28
CA LYS A 115 -12.99 -6.93 -15.46
C LYS A 115 -14.31 -7.68 -15.60
N SER A 116 -14.83 -8.24 -14.50
CA SER A 116 -16.10 -8.95 -14.50
C SER A 116 -17.28 -8.04 -14.86
N LEU A 117 -17.28 -6.81 -14.35
CA LEU A 117 -18.37 -5.85 -14.56
C LEU A 117 -18.36 -5.25 -15.97
N THR A 118 -17.19 -4.88 -16.47
CA THR A 118 -17.08 -4.07 -17.70
C THR A 118 -16.67 -4.88 -18.92
N ASN A 119 -16.11 -6.07 -18.71
CA ASN A 119 -15.47 -6.93 -19.70
C ASN A 119 -14.42 -6.22 -20.60
N THR A 120 -13.98 -5.00 -20.27
CA THR A 120 -13.06 -4.23 -21.10
C THR A 120 -11.69 -4.07 -20.45
N ARG A 121 -10.65 -4.25 -21.26
CA ARG A 121 -9.27 -3.99 -20.85
C ARG A 121 -8.96 -2.50 -20.77
N LYS A 122 -9.71 -1.65 -21.47
CA LYS A 122 -9.48 -0.20 -21.51
C LYS A 122 -9.65 0.42 -20.12
N VAL A 123 -10.75 0.10 -19.43
CA VAL A 123 -11.03 0.62 -18.08
C VAL A 123 -9.95 0.20 -17.08
N ILE A 124 -9.51 -1.05 -17.14
CA ILE A 124 -8.47 -1.59 -16.25
C ILE A 124 -7.12 -0.91 -16.50
N ASN A 125 -6.75 -0.70 -17.77
CA ASN A 125 -5.52 0.01 -18.12
C ASN A 125 -5.57 1.47 -17.65
N THR A 126 -6.72 2.13 -17.76
CA THR A 126 -6.94 3.48 -17.25
C THR A 126 -6.79 3.53 -15.72
N LEU A 127 -7.41 2.61 -14.99
CA LEU A 127 -7.26 2.54 -13.52
C LEU A 127 -5.82 2.27 -13.11
N ASN A 128 -5.12 1.35 -13.80
CA ASN A 128 -3.72 1.05 -13.55
C ASN A 128 -2.82 2.27 -13.79
N ARG A 129 -3.14 3.11 -14.78
CA ARG A 129 -2.45 4.38 -15.01
C ARG A 129 -2.64 5.37 -13.86
N PHE A 130 -3.78 5.32 -13.17
CA PHE A 130 -4.04 6.09 -11.95
C PHE A 130 -3.46 5.45 -10.68
N GLY A 131 -2.64 4.39 -10.80
CA GLY A 131 -2.04 3.70 -9.66
C GLY A 131 -3.00 2.71 -8.98
N HIS A 132 -4.15 2.41 -9.58
CA HIS A 132 -5.15 1.50 -9.04
C HIS A 132 -5.21 0.19 -9.82
N CYS A 133 -5.32 -0.93 -9.11
CA CYS A 133 -5.37 -2.29 -9.67
C CYS A 133 -4.10 -2.72 -10.44
N CYS A 134 -3.89 -4.03 -10.57
CA CYS A 134 -2.80 -4.57 -11.37
C CYS A 134 -3.19 -4.78 -12.84
N THR A 135 -2.22 -4.66 -13.76
CA THR A 135 -2.42 -4.97 -15.19
C THR A 135 -2.65 -6.47 -15.42
N ILE A 136 -3.54 -6.81 -16.38
CA ILE A 136 -3.95 -8.18 -16.77
C ILE A 136 -2.80 -8.98 -17.41
N THR A 137 -1.79 -9.36 -16.63
CA THR A 137 -0.85 -10.42 -17.02
C THR A 137 -1.09 -11.70 -16.21
N LEU A 138 -1.74 -11.58 -15.05
CA LEU A 138 -2.12 -12.69 -14.18
C LEU A 138 -3.23 -13.58 -14.79
N TRP A 139 -4.03 -13.03 -15.71
CA TRP A 139 -5.24 -13.68 -16.23
C TRP A 139 -5.08 -14.64 -17.41
N LYS A 140 -3.91 -14.72 -18.06
CA LYS A 140 -3.68 -15.80 -19.05
C LYS A 140 -3.88 -17.19 -18.43
N ASN A 141 -3.76 -17.30 -17.10
CA ASN A 141 -3.95 -18.53 -16.33
C ASN A 141 -5.34 -18.67 -15.68
N LEU A 142 -6.10 -17.57 -15.54
CA LEU A 142 -7.50 -17.57 -15.08
C LEU A 142 -8.43 -17.81 -16.26
N LYS A 143 -8.38 -19.01 -16.84
CA LYS A 143 -9.51 -19.53 -17.61
C LYS A 143 -10.63 -19.84 -16.63
N LEU A 144 -11.34 -18.82 -16.16
CA LEU A 144 -12.68 -19.01 -15.63
C LEU A 144 -13.48 -19.60 -16.80
N LYS A 145 -13.79 -20.90 -16.70
CA LYS A 145 -14.80 -21.52 -17.55
C LYS A 145 -16.03 -20.61 -17.44
N LYS A 146 -16.51 -20.16 -18.60
CA LYS A 146 -17.79 -19.48 -18.74
C LYS A 146 -18.80 -20.22 -17.86
N LEU A 147 -19.37 -19.50 -16.89
CA LEU A 147 -20.68 -19.83 -16.35
C LEU A 147 -21.70 -19.63 -17.48
#